data_AF-V7DEY8-F1
#
_entry.id   AF-V7DEY8-F1
#
_cell.length_a   1.000
_cell.length_b   1.000
_cell.length_c   1.000
_cell.angle_alpha   90.00
_cell.angle_beta   90.00
_cell.angle_gamma   90.00
#
_symmetry.space_group_name_H-M   'P 1'
#
loop_
_entity.id
_entity.type
_entity.pdbx_description
1 polymer ?
#
loop_
_entity_poly.entity_id
_entity_poly.type
_entity_poly.pdbx_seq_one_letter_code
_entity_poly.pdbx_strand_id
1 'polypeptide(L)'
;VLFLLALFFAPLAGSVPAFATAPALLFVAVLMASGLAEINWDDVTEAAPVVVTALAMPLTYSIANGIAFGFISWTAVKLISGRHRDLNPALVILSILFVIKLGWFNA
;
A
#
# COMPACT_ATOMS: atom_id res chain seq x y z
N VAL A 1 17.11 14.87 -13.82
CA VAL A 1 16.79 15.58 -15.09
C VAL A 1 15.29 15.62 -15.36
N LEU A 2 14.57 14.50 -15.47
CA LEU A 2 13.12 14.48 -15.72
C LEU A 2 12.28 15.22 -14.66
N PHE A 3 12.64 15.10 -13.38
CA PHE A 3 11.97 15.83 -12.29
C PHE A 3 12.08 17.36 -12.43
N LEU A 4 13.24 17.86 -12.86
CA LEU A 4 13.46 19.29 -13.07
C LEU A 4 12.67 19.81 -14.28
N LEU A 5 12.59 19.01 -15.36
CA LEU A 5 11.73 19.34 -16.50
C LEU A 5 10.24 19.31 -16.12
N ALA A 6 9.80 18.38 -15.29
CA ALA A 6 8.42 18.33 -14.80
C ALA A 6 8.05 19.59 -14.00
N LEU A 7 8.98 20.13 -13.20
CA LEU A 7 8.79 21.39 -12.47
C LEU A 7 8.57 22.59 -13.41
N PHE A 8 9.23 22.63 -14.57
CA PHE A 8 9.03 23.67 -15.58
C PHE A 8 7.63 23.57 -16.23
N PHE A 9 7.14 22.36 -16.47
CA PHE A 9 5.82 22.11 -17.06
C PHE A 9 4.68 22.03 -16.04
N ALA A 10 4.96 22.03 -14.74
CA ALA A 10 3.96 21.99 -13.66
C ALA A 10 2.83 23.02 -13.80
N PRO A 11 3.08 24.28 -14.25
CA PRO A 11 2.01 25.26 -14.45
C PRO A 11 0.95 24.84 -15.47
N LEU A 12 1.31 24.02 -16.47
CA LEU A 12 0.37 23.53 -17.47
C LEU A 12 -0.66 22.59 -16.87
N ALA A 13 -0.28 21.80 -15.85
CA ALA A 13 -1.21 20.90 -15.17
C ALA A 13 -2.35 21.68 -14.46
N GLY A 14 -2.08 22.91 -14.00
CA GLY A 14 -3.08 23.77 -13.38
C GLY A 14 -4.10 24.37 -14.35
N SER A 15 -3.86 24.30 -15.66
CA SER A 15 -4.83 24.75 -16.68
C SER A 15 -5.94 23.74 -16.94
N VAL A 16 -5.78 22.50 -16.48
CA VAL A 16 -6.74 21.42 -16.67
C VAL A 16 -7.92 21.59 -15.70
N PRO A 17 -9.17 21.60 -16.18
CA PRO A 17 -10.34 21.69 -15.31
C PRO A 17 -10.43 20.52 -14.33
N ALA A 18 -10.84 20.78 -13.09
CA ALA A 18 -10.91 19.76 -12.04
C ALA A 18 -11.86 18.59 -12.38
N PHE A 19 -12.91 18.82 -13.16
CA PHE A 19 -13.80 17.74 -13.59
C PHE A 19 -13.16 16.77 -14.59
N ALA A 20 -12.13 17.21 -15.32
CA ALA A 20 -11.41 16.37 -16.28
C ALA A 20 -10.44 15.39 -15.60
N THR A 21 -10.06 15.61 -14.34
CA THR A 21 -9.14 14.73 -13.60
C THR A 21 -9.84 13.48 -13.07
N ALA A 22 -11.14 13.56 -12.76
CA ALA A 22 -11.92 12.45 -12.23
C ALA A 22 -11.89 11.18 -13.12
N PRO A 23 -12.21 11.24 -14.43
CA PRO A 23 -12.14 10.05 -15.30
C PRO A 23 -10.70 9.54 -15.48
N ALA A 24 -9.70 10.43 -15.46
CA ALA A 24 -8.29 10.03 -15.51
C ALA A 24 -7.87 9.27 -14.24
N LEU A 25 -8.28 9.73 -13.05
CA LEU A 25 -8.03 9.05 -11.79
C LEU A 25 -8.74 7.68 -11.71
N LEU A 26 -9.96 7.58 -12.23
CA LEU A 26 -10.68 6.31 -12.32
C LEU A 26 -9.90 5.30 -13.19
N PHE A 27 -9.43 5.73 -14.36
CA PHE A 27 -8.64 4.87 -15.23
C PHE A 27 -7.33 4.43 -14.58
N VAL A 28 -6.61 5.35 -13.92
CA VAL A 28 -5.39 5.02 -13.16
C VAL A 28 -5.69 4.04 -12.02
N ALA A 29 -6.79 4.20 -11.30
CA ALA A 29 -7.18 3.27 -10.24
C ALA A 29 -7.40 1.85 -10.77
N VAL A 30 -8.05 1.71 -11.93
CA VAL A 30 -8.23 0.40 -12.61
C VAL A 30 -6.89 -0.20 -13.02
N LEU A 31 -5.98 0.61 -13.56
CA LEU A 31 -4.63 0.16 -13.90
C LEU A 31 -3.83 -0.26 -12.65
N MET A 32 -3.94 0.45 -11.53
CA MET A 32 -3.23 0.07 -10.30
C MET A 32 -3.82 -1.20 -9.67
N ALA A 33 -5.13 -1.42 -9.82
CA ALA A 33 -5.80 -2.63 -9.35
C ALA A 33 -5.32 -3.90 -10.08
N SER A 34 -4.76 -3.79 -11.29
CA SER A 34 -4.22 -4.95 -12.01
C SER A 34 -3.09 -5.64 -11.26
N GLY A 35 -2.35 -4.93 -10.39
CA GLY A 35 -1.33 -5.54 -9.53
C GLY A 35 -1.88 -6.60 -8.58
N LEU A 36 -3.18 -6.57 -8.26
CA LEU A 36 -3.82 -7.63 -7.47
C LEU A 36 -3.88 -8.97 -8.22
N ALA A 37 -3.82 -8.97 -9.55
CA ALA A 37 -3.82 -10.17 -10.35
C ALA A 37 -2.48 -10.94 -10.30
N GLU A 38 -1.39 -10.27 -9.91
CA GLU A 38 -0.06 -10.89 -9.80
C GLU A 38 0.15 -11.63 -8.47
N ILE A 39 -0.84 -11.58 -7.58
CA ILE A 39 -0.76 -12.14 -6.23
C ILE A 39 -1.10 -13.63 -6.28
N ASN A 40 -0.35 -14.44 -5.53
CA ASN A 40 -0.65 -15.86 -5.40
C ASN A 40 -1.84 -16.08 -4.46
N TRP A 41 -3.05 -16.13 -5.03
CA TRP A 41 -4.30 -16.29 -4.29
C TRP A 41 -4.49 -17.68 -3.68
N ASP A 42 -3.78 -18.70 -4.16
CA ASP A 42 -3.82 -20.06 -3.60
C ASP A 42 -3.08 -20.15 -2.26
N ASP A 43 -2.15 -19.23 -2.00
CA ASP A 43 -1.45 -19.15 -0.72
C ASP A 43 -2.14 -18.15 0.22
N VAL A 44 -2.92 -18.69 1.17
CA VAL A 44 -3.61 -17.89 2.19
C VAL A 44 -2.63 -17.01 3.00
N THR A 45 -1.37 -17.42 3.14
CA THR A 45 -0.36 -16.64 3.86
C THR A 45 0.06 -15.36 3.13
N GLU A 46 -0.25 -15.25 1.84
CA GLU A 46 -0.02 -14.06 1.02
C GLU A 46 -1.34 -13.34 0.71
N ALA A 47 -2.40 -14.09 0.42
CA ALA A 47 -3.73 -13.54 0.11
C ALA A 47 -4.36 -12.80 1.29
N ALA A 48 -4.29 -13.34 2.52
CA ALA A 48 -4.93 -12.71 3.68
C ALA A 48 -4.32 -11.33 4.01
N PRO A 49 -2.99 -11.17 4.11
CA PRO A 49 -2.38 -9.85 4.31
C PRO A 49 -2.70 -8.83 3.22
N VAL A 50 -2.76 -9.26 1.96
CA VAL A 50 -3.11 -8.40 0.82
C VAL A 50 -4.52 -7.86 0.98
N VAL A 51 -5.49 -8.72 1.31
CA VAL A 51 -6.88 -8.30 1.53
C VAL A 51 -6.98 -7.31 2.70
N VAL A 52 -6.27 -7.58 3.80
CA VAL A 52 -6.21 -6.65 4.94
C VAL A 52 -5.66 -5.29 4.50
N THR A 53 -4.58 -5.28 3.72
CA THR A 53 -3.96 -4.05 3.21
C THR A 53 -4.94 -3.26 2.33
N ALA A 54 -5.56 -3.93 1.35
CA ALA A 54 -6.45 -3.32 0.37
C ALA A 54 -7.70 -2.72 1.02
N LEU A 55 -8.20 -3.33 2.09
CA LEU A 55 -9.35 -2.81 2.85
C LEU A 55 -8.95 -1.75 3.87
N ALA A 56 -7.79 -1.90 4.53
CA ALA A 56 -7.36 -0.95 5.55
C ALA A 56 -7.04 0.43 4.97
N MET A 57 -6.49 0.52 3.76
CA MET A 57 -6.19 1.81 3.12
C MET A 57 -7.42 2.75 3.01
N PRO A 58 -8.54 2.35 2.37
CA PRO A 58 -9.72 3.19 2.29
C PRO A 58 -10.41 3.36 3.66
N LEU A 59 -10.45 2.33 4.50
CA LEU A 59 -11.10 2.41 5.82
C LEU A 59 -10.41 3.37 6.80
N THR A 60 -9.08 3.50 6.68
CA THR A 60 -8.29 4.42 7.51
C THR A 60 -8.10 5.79 6.88
N TYR A 61 -8.62 6.01 5.66
CA TYR A 61 -8.39 7.21 4.84
C TYR A 61 -6.89 7.56 4.69
N SER A 62 -6.01 6.56 4.84
CA SER A 62 -4.57 6.75 4.90
C SER A 62 -3.86 5.57 4.26
N ILE A 63 -3.22 5.81 3.11
CA ILE A 63 -2.40 4.81 2.42
C ILE A 63 -1.30 4.30 3.35
N ALA A 64 -0.67 5.21 4.11
CA ALA A 64 0.42 4.85 5.02
C ALA A 64 -0.04 3.92 6.16
N ASN A 65 -1.22 4.17 6.76
CA ASN A 65 -1.75 3.30 7.81
C ASN A 65 -2.23 1.97 7.23
N GLY A 66 -2.86 1.96 6.06
CA GLY A 66 -3.24 0.71 5.38
C GLY A 66 -2.04 -0.18 5.06
N ILE A 67 -0.95 0.39 4.54
CA ILE A 67 0.32 -0.33 4.30
C ILE A 67 0.89 -0.87 5.62
N ALA A 68 0.84 -0.08 6.71
CA ALA A 68 1.29 -0.51 8.02
C ALA A 68 0.54 -1.76 8.50
N PHE A 69 -0.79 -1.75 8.43
CA PHE A 69 -1.61 -2.92 8.75
C PHE A 69 -1.29 -4.11 7.86
N GLY A 70 -0.99 -3.87 6.59
CA GLY A 70 -0.56 -4.88 5.64
C GLY A 70 0.71 -5.61 6.05
N PHE A 71 1.78 -4.87 6.37
CA PHE A 71 3.04 -5.48 6.82
C PHE A 71 2.89 -6.21 8.15
N ILE A 72 2.14 -5.63 9.10
CA ILE A 72 1.87 -6.28 10.39
C ILE A 72 1.13 -7.61 10.16
N SER A 73 0.09 -7.60 9.34
CA SER A 73 -0.68 -8.80 9.00
C SER A 73 0.19 -9.83 8.29
N TRP A 74 1.02 -9.43 7.33
CA TRP A 74 1.93 -10.32 6.62
C TRP A 74 2.91 -11.02 7.56
N THR A 75 3.55 -10.25 8.44
CA THR A 75 4.48 -10.80 9.43
C THR A 75 3.76 -11.71 10.42
N ALA A 76 2.60 -11.32 10.93
CA ALA A 76 1.82 -12.12 11.87
C ALA A 76 1.36 -13.45 11.26
N VAL A 77 0.81 -13.42 10.03
CA VAL A 77 0.33 -14.61 9.34
C VAL A 77 1.48 -15.58 9.04
N LYS A 78 2.60 -15.10 8.48
CA LYS A 78 3.76 -15.97 8.21
C LYS A 78 4.39 -16.54 9.49
N LEU A 79 4.36 -15.79 10.60
CA LEU A 79 4.85 -16.26 11.90
C LEU A 79 3.96 -17.38 12.47
N ILE A 80 2.63 -17.20 12.43
CA ILE A 80 1.66 -18.18 12.96
C ILE A 80 1.61 -19.43 12.08
N SER A 81 1.77 -19.30 10.76
CA SER A 81 1.81 -20.41 9.82
C SER A 81 3.13 -21.20 9.81
N GLY A 82 4.08 -20.86 10.70
CA GLY A 82 5.36 -21.56 10.83
C GLY A 82 6.34 -21.34 9.66
N ARG A 83 6.04 -20.42 8.74
CA ARG A 83 6.87 -20.12 7.55
C ARG A 83 7.98 -19.12 7.85
N HIS A 84 8.75 -19.38 8.89
CA HIS A 84 9.79 -18.47 9.36
C HIS A 84 10.90 -18.21 8.33
N ARG A 85 11.11 -19.15 7.39
CA ARG A 85 12.14 -19.03 6.34
C ARG A 85 11.82 -17.98 5.28
N ASP A 86 10.54 -17.63 5.12
CA ASP A 86 10.09 -16.64 4.15
C ASP A 86 10.08 -15.22 4.74
N LEU A 87 10.40 -15.08 6.03
CA LEU A 87 10.40 -13.79 6.71
C LEU A 87 11.59 -12.97 6.23
N ASN A 88 11.29 -11.89 5.50
CA ASN A 88 12.29 -10.89 5.18
C ASN A 88 12.59 -10.04 6.44
N PRO A 89 13.84 -9.98 6.92
CA PRO A 89 14.20 -9.21 8.11
C PRO A 89 13.76 -7.74 8.05
N ALA A 90 13.80 -7.12 6.87
CA ALA A 90 13.38 -5.74 6.69
C ALA A 90 11.87 -5.56 6.94
N LEU A 91 11.04 -6.49 6.46
CA LEU A 91 9.59 -6.46 6.68
C LEU A 91 9.24 -6.69 8.15
N VAL A 92 9.98 -7.56 8.84
CA VAL A 92 9.78 -7.81 10.27
C VAL A 92 10.11 -6.56 11.08
N ILE A 93 11.27 -5.93 10.84
CA ILE A 93 11.66 -4.67 11.51
C ILE A 93 10.59 -3.60 11.25
N LEU A 94 10.17 -3.43 10.00
CA LEU A 94 9.19 -2.42 9.63
C LEU A 94 7.83 -2.68 10.28
N SER A 95 7.41 -3.94 10.37
CA SER A 95 6.18 -4.34 11.06
C SER A 95 6.24 -4.00 12.55
N ILE A 96 7.36 -4.29 13.22
CA ILE A 96 7.56 -3.93 14.64
C ILE A 96 7.50 -2.41 14.82
N LEU A 97 8.16 -1.64 13.96
CA LEU A 97 8.13 -0.18 14.00
C LEU A 97 6.70 0.35 13.82
N PHE A 98 5.91 -0.23 12.91
CA PHE A 98 4.52 0.15 12.70
C PHE A 98 3.60 -0.22 13.86
N VAL A 99 3.83 -1.36 14.52
CA VAL A 99 3.12 -1.71 15.77
C VAL A 99 3.40 -0.66 16.85
N ILE A 100 4.67 -0.27 17.02
CA ILE A 100 5.04 0.76 18.00
C ILE A 100 4.40 2.10 17.63
N LYS A 101 4.44 2.48 16.34
CA LYS A 101 3.80 3.71 15.86
C LYS A 101 2.31 3.71 16.18
N LEU A 102 1.57 2.67 15.79
CA LEU A 102 0.11 2.63 15.95
C LEU A 102 -0.34 2.45 17.42
N GLY A 103 0.44 1.72 18.24
CA GLY A 103 0.09 1.43 19.63
C GLY A 103 0.55 2.49 20.63
N TRP A 104 1.68 3.17 20.37
CA TRP A 104 2.31 4.08 21.34
C TRP A 104 2.26 5.54 20.91
N PHE A 105 2.32 5.80 19.60
CA PHE A 105 2.13 7.13 19.04
C PHE A 105 0.67 7.23 18.59
N ASN A 106 -0.18 7.77 19.47
CA ASN A 106 -1.59 8.06 19.15
C ASN A 106 -1.69 8.68 17.75
N ALA A 107 -2.29 7.93 16.81
CA ALA A 107 -2.50 8.33 15.43
C ALA A 107 -3.67 9.31 15.32
#